data_AF-J5XZF9-F1
#
_entry.id   AF-J5XZF9-F1
#
_cell.length_a   1.000
_cell.length_b   1.000
_cell.length_c   1.000
_cell.angle_alpha   90.00
_cell.angle_beta   90.00
_cell.angle_gamma   90.00
#
_symmetry.space_group_name_H-M   'P 1'
#
loop_
_entity.id
_entity.type
_entity.pdbx_description
1 polymer ?
#
loop_
_entity_poly.entity_id
_entity_poly.type
_entity_poly.pdbx_seq_one_letter_code
_entity_poly.pdbx_strand_id
1 'polypeptide(L)' 'MGETKTMVFTGRRMLVNSLGLEPGKTYDVTPLERRFGKTGFWVEVTDGLDVCRCPYKSTDDFRASWASAAHSTR' A
#
# COMPACT_ATOMS: atom_id res chain seq x y z
N MET A 1 -15.20 -4.18 -3.49
CA MET A 1 -13.85 -4.80 -3.48
C MET A 1 -12.98 -3.87 -4.30
N GLY A 2 -12.08 -3.13 -3.65
CA GLY A 2 -11.23 -2.16 -4.31
C GLY A 2 -10.31 -2.82 -5.33
N GLU A 3 -10.03 -2.14 -6.44
CA GLU A 3 -9.12 -2.62 -7.48
C GLU A 3 -7.68 -2.67 -6.94
N THR A 4 -7.01 -3.82 -7.08
CA THR A 4 -5.58 -3.95 -6.80
C THR A 4 -4.78 -3.13 -7.81
N LYS A 5 -3.84 -2.32 -7.32
CA LYS A 5 -2.97 -1.48 -8.14
C LYS A 5 -1.52 -1.70 -7.76
N THR A 6 -0.69 -1.88 -8.77
CA THR A 6 0.76 -1.94 -8.61
C THR A 6 1.30 -0.54 -8.39
N MET A 7 1.94 -0.31 -7.25
CA MET A 7 2.39 1.01 -6.79
C MET A 7 3.82 0.94 -6.26
N VAL A 8 4.55 2.05 -6.36
CA VAL A 8 5.89 2.18 -5.80
C VAL A 8 5.79 2.81 -4.41
N PHE A 9 6.36 2.14 -3.41
CA PHE A 9 6.46 2.71 -2.08
C PHE A 9 7.50 3.83 -2.07
N THR A 10 7.09 5.04 -1.69
CA THR A 10 7.96 6.23 -1.63
C THR A 10 8.16 6.74 -0.20
N GLY A 11 7.47 6.13 0.77
CA GLY A 11 7.58 6.45 2.18
C GLY A 11 8.93 6.05 2.80
N ARG A 12 9.06 6.29 4.10
CA ARG A 12 10.23 5.82 4.86
C ARG A 12 10.18 4.30 4.99
N ARG A 13 11.35 3.65 4.93
CA ARG A 13 11.47 2.21 5.15
C ARG A 13 10.76 1.81 6.44
N MET A 14 9.87 0.84 6.35
CA MET A 14 9.07 0.38 7.49
C MET A 14 8.84 -1.13 7.42
N LEU A 15 8.78 -1.77 8.58
CA LEU A 15 8.46 -3.18 8.71
C LEU A 15 7.01 -3.31 9.19
N VAL A 16 6.15 -3.92 8.39
CA VAL A 16 4.74 -4.12 8.71
C VAL A 16 4.39 -5.58 8.60
N ASN A 17 4.06 -6.23 9.72
CA ASN A 17 3.67 -7.64 9.76
C ASN A 17 4.57 -8.53 8.88
N SER A 18 5.88 -8.47 9.12
CA SER A 18 6.91 -9.22 8.40
C SER A 18 7.22 -8.76 6.96
N LEU A 19 6.40 -7.89 6.36
CA LEU A 19 6.72 -7.26 5.08
C LEU A 19 7.55 -5.99 5.30
N GLY A 20 8.77 -5.98 4.79
CA GLY A 20 9.65 -4.81 4.79
C GLY A 20 9.34 -3.90 3.60
N LEU A 21 8.57 -2.83 3.80
CA LEU A 21 8.34 -1.82 2.78
C LEU A 21 9.60 -0.97 2.61
N GLU A 22 10.26 -1.16 1.48
CA GLU A 22 11.45 -0.41 1.08
C GLU A 22 11.12 0.67 0.04
N PRO A 23 11.64 1.91 0.20
CA PRO A 23 11.42 2.98 -0.76
C PRO A 23 11.99 2.62 -2.13
N GLY A 24 11.23 2.91 -3.19
CA GLY A 24 11.59 2.58 -4.58
C GLY A 24 11.20 1.18 -5.03
N LYS A 25 10.75 0.30 -4.12
CA LYS A 25 10.19 -1.01 -4.49
C LYS A 25 8.72 -0.92 -4.87
N THR A 26 8.32 -1.83 -5.74
CA THR A 26 6.95 -1.97 -6.23
C THR A 26 6.20 -3.03 -5.43
N TYR A 27 4.96 -2.76 -5.09
CA TYR A 27 4.06 -3.67 -4.38
C TYR A 27 2.66 -3.61 -4.99
N ASP A 28 1.91 -4.68 -4.84
CA ASP A 28 0.49 -4.70 -5.19
C ASP A 28 -0.32 -4.21 -3.99
N VAL A 29 -1.07 -3.13 -4.21
CA VAL A 29 -1.83 -2.44 -3.18
C VAL A 29 -3.31 -2.53 -3.49
N THR A 30 -4.06 -3.11 -2.57
CA THR A 30 -5.52 -3.25 -2.66
C THR A 30 -6.18 -2.39 -1.58
N PRO A 31 -6.91 -1.32 -1.94
CA PRO A 31 -7.65 -0.53 -0.97
C PRO A 31 -8.80 -1.37 -0.41
N LEU A 32 -8.82 -1.52 0.92
CA LEU A 32 -9.84 -2.26 1.64
C LEU A 32 -10.96 -1.30 2.03
N GLU A 33 -12.14 -1.51 1.46
CA GLU A 33 -13.36 -0.86 1.92
C GLU A 33 -13.71 -1.41 3.32
N ARG A 34 -13.64 -0.52 4.34
CA ARG A 34 -14.23 -0.66 5.69
C ARG A 34 -14.50 -2.11 6.14
N ARG A 35 -13.61 -2.68 6.95
CA ARG A 35 -13.90 -3.91 7.69
C ARG A 35 -14.43 -3.61 9.09
N PHE A 36 -15.67 -4.06 9.36
CA PHE A 36 -16.22 -4.31 10.70
C PHE A 36 -16.16 -3.14 11.69
N GLY A 37 -16.77 -2.00 11.37
CA GLY A 37 -17.07 -0.94 12.35
C GLY A 37 -15.89 -0.08 12.81
N LYS A 38 -14.66 -0.32 12.34
CA LYS A 38 -13.53 0.59 12.56
C LYS A 38 -13.46 1.65 11.47
N THR A 39 -13.49 2.91 11.86
CA THR A 39 -13.24 4.07 11.00
C THR A 39 -11.74 4.13 10.64
N GLY A 40 -11.43 4.23 9.35
CA GLY A 40 -10.05 4.36 8.85
C GLY A 40 -9.91 3.90 7.40
N PHE A 41 -8.86 4.39 6.72
CA PHE A 41 -8.49 3.92 5.39
C PHE A 41 -7.50 2.75 5.55
N TRP A 42 -7.82 1.58 5.02
CA TRP A 42 -6.97 0.41 5.11
C TRP A 42 -6.55 -0.01 3.71
N VAL A 43 -5.30 -0.42 3.58
CA VAL A 43 -4.81 -1.04 2.35
C VAL A 43 -4.16 -2.36 2.68
N GLU A 44 -4.36 -3.33 1.81
CA GLU A 44 -3.60 -4.57 1.78
C GLU A 44 -2.45 -4.39 0.81
N VAL A 45 -1.24 -4.72 1.24
CA VAL A 45 -0.02 -4.59 0.44
C VAL A 45 0.62 -5.95 0.36
N THR A 46 1.03 -6.36 -0.84
CA THR A 46 1.75 -7.62 -1.05
C THR A 46 2.91 -7.43 -2.01
N ASP A 47 4.00 -8.15 -1.78
CA ASP A 47 5.12 -8.30 -2.72
C ASP A 47 5.02 -9.60 -3.55
N GLY A 48 3.91 -10.33 -3.43
CA GLY A 48 3.67 -11.62 -4.08
C GLY A 48 4.06 -12.83 -3.23
N LEU A 49 4.81 -12.63 -2.14
CA LEU A 49 5.17 -13.67 -1.18
C LEU A 49 4.49 -13.43 0.16
N ASP A 50 4.61 -12.21 0.67
CA ASP A 50 4.03 -11.80 1.93
C ASP A 50 2.90 -10.79 1.72
N VAL A 51 1.99 -10.71 2.70
CA VAL A 51 0.88 -9.77 2.69
C VAL A 51 0.80 -9.05 4.03
N CYS A 52 0.66 -7.72 3.97
CA CYS A 52 0.46 -6.90 5.15
C CYS A 52 -0.73 -5.96 4.97
N ARG A 53 -1.28 -5.50 6.10
CA ARG A 53 -2.39 -4.55 6.12
C ARG A 53 -1.95 -3.29 6.83
N CYS A 54 -1.91 -2.20 6.09
CA CYS A 54 -1.47 -0.91 6.58
C CYS A 54 -2.68 -0.03 6.89
N PRO A 55 -2.87 0.39 8.15
CA PRO A 55 -3.82 1.44 8.48
C PRO A 55 -3.25 2.80 8.09
N TYR A 56 -4.04 3.59 7.40
CA TYR A 56 -3.77 4.97 7.05
C TYR A 56 -4.83 5.88 7.65
N LYS A 57 -4.42 7.11 7.99
CA LYS A 57 -5.35 8.11 8.53
C LYS A 57 -6.39 8.53 7.49
N SER A 58 -5.95 8.68 6.24
CA SER A 58 -6.74 9.13 5.10
C SER A 58 -6.15 8.60 3.79
N THR A 59 -6.91 8.72 2.71
CA THR A 59 -6.43 8.45 1.33
C THR A 59 -5.26 9.35 0.92
N ASP A 60 -5.19 10.57 1.45
CA ASP A 60 -4.11 11.53 1.18
C ASP A 60 -2.77 11.08 1.79
N ASP A 61 -2.79 10.67 3.06
CA ASP A 61 -1.65 10.10 3.78
C ASP A 61 -1.10 8.83 3.08
N PHE A 62 -2.02 8.03 2.52
CA PHE A 62 -1.67 6.94 1.63
C PHE A 62 -0.94 7.42 0.37
N ARG A 63 -1.51 8.39 -0.37
CA ARG A 63 -0.88 8.95 -1.59
C ARG A 63 0.47 9.64 -1.33
N ALA A 64 0.73 10.11 -0.11
CA ALA A 64 2.03 10.65 0.28
C ALA A 64 3.12 9.58 0.38
N SER A 65 2.75 8.33 0.71
CA SER A 65 3.68 7.20 0.87
C SER A 65 3.76 6.27 -0.35
N TRP A 66 2.88 6.47 -1.33
CA TRP A 66 2.73 5.60 -2.47
C TRP A 66 2.60 6.41 -3.76
N ALA A 67 3.50 6.17 -4.71
CA ALA A 67 3.40 6.67 -6.05
C ALA A 67 2.79 5.61 -6.97
N SER A 68 1.97 6.01 -7.93
CA SER A 68 1.62 5.12 -9.05
C SER A 68 2.92 4.63 -9.68
N ALA A 69 3.04 3.33 -9.90
CA ALA A 69 4.08 2.82 -10.79
C ALA A 69 3.72 3.33 -12.18
N ALA A 70 4.15 4.56 -12.51
CA ALA A 70 4.10 5.03 -13.88
C ALA A 70 4.83 3.97 -14.67
N HIS A 71 4.10 3.34 -15.61
CA HIS A 71 4.69 2.48 -16.62
C HIS A 71 5.97 3.18 -17.05
N SER A 72 7.13 2.59 -16.75
CA SER A 72 8.40 3.04 -17.27
C SER A 72 8.31 2.80 -18.77
N THR A 73 7.70 3.75 -19.49
CA THR A 73 7.77 3.86 -20.93
C THR A 73 9.20 4.28 -21.20
N ARG A 74 10.03 3.25 -21.30
CA ARG A 74 11.36 3.30 -21.92
C ARG A 74 11.24 3.84 -23.34
#